data_AF-A0A3C0G597-F1
#
_entry.id   AF-A0A3C0G597-F1
#
_cell.length_a   1.000
_cell.length_b   1.000
_cell.length_c   1.000
_cell.angle_alpha   90.00
_cell.angle_beta   90.00
_cell.angle_gamma   90.00
#
_symmetry.space_group_name_H-M   'P 1'
#
loop_
_entity.id
_entity.type
_entity.pdbx_description
1 polymer ?
#
loop_
_entity_poly.entity_id
_entity_poly.type
_entity_poly.pdbx_seq_one_letter_code
_entity_poly.pdbx_strand_id
1 'polypeptide(L)'
;TGPPGPPGPTGPTGPTGSTGPTGPSGDPFGGGTFSGSITVNGTVTATSFTATSDVDAKSNLQRTTDALEKVRALNGYTYTMKHDGQRYGGLIAQEVERVLPEAVKVSNGSKYLDYNATIALLVNAVKELSKRLKKFEE
;
A
#
# COMPACT_ATOMS: atom_id res chain seq x y z
N THR A 1 -71.43 -51.22 10.49
CA THR A 1 -69.95 -51.16 10.47
C THR A 1 -69.55 -49.76 10.92
N GLY A 2 -68.76 -49.64 11.99
CA GLY A 2 -68.46 -48.34 12.61
C GLY A 2 -67.44 -47.52 11.80
N PRO A 3 -67.43 -46.19 11.92
CA PRO A 3 -66.47 -45.34 11.24
C PRO A 3 -65.03 -45.62 11.76
N PRO A 4 -64.00 -45.54 10.89
CA PRO A 4 -62.61 -45.69 11.32
C PRO A 4 -62.24 -44.66 12.40
N GLY A 5 -61.50 -45.12 13.41
CA GLY A 5 -61.02 -44.25 14.48
C GLY A 5 -60.06 -43.17 13.98
N PRO A 6 -59.88 -42.08 14.75
CA PRO A 6 -58.99 -41.00 14.37
C PRO A 6 -57.53 -41.51 14.26
N PRO A 7 -56.73 -40.97 13.32
CA PRO A 7 -55.31 -41.29 13.23
C PRO A 7 -54.59 -41.04 14.56
N GLY A 8 -53.69 -41.96 14.94
CA GLY A 8 -52.87 -41.83 16.14
C GLY A 8 -51.88 -40.66 16.05
N PRO A 9 -51.28 -40.26 17.19
CA PRO A 9 -50.32 -39.15 17.22
C PRO A 9 -49.08 -39.47 16.38
N THR A 10 -48.55 -38.46 15.69
CA THR A 10 -47.30 -38.57 14.94
C THR A 10 -46.15 -38.90 15.90
N GLY A 11 -45.34 -39.90 15.55
CA GLY A 11 -44.17 -40.31 16.34
C GLY A 11 -43.09 -39.22 16.44
N PRO A 12 -42.12 -39.38 17.34
CA PRO A 12 -41.04 -38.40 17.53
C PRO A 12 -40.20 -38.24 16.25
N THR A 13 -39.78 -37.00 15.97
CA THR A 13 -38.85 -36.70 14.87
C THR A 13 -37.52 -37.42 15.11
N GLY A 14 -37.00 -38.09 14.08
CA GLY A 14 -35.71 -38.77 14.14
C GLY A 14 -34.52 -37.81 14.34
N PRO A 15 -33.33 -38.34 14.65
CA PRO A 15 -32.14 -37.52 14.89
C PRO A 15 -31.77 -36.71 13.65
N THR A 16 -31.33 -35.48 13.84
CA THR A 16 -30.76 -34.63 12.79
C THR A 16 -29.51 -35.31 12.20
N GLY A 17 -29.44 -35.39 10.87
CA GLY A 17 -28.28 -35.96 10.18
C GLY A 17 -27.00 -35.16 10.39
N SER A 18 -25.85 -35.74 10.04
CA SER A 18 -24.56 -35.06 10.12
C SER A 18 -24.57 -33.78 9.29
N THR A 19 -24.08 -32.67 9.86
CA THR A 19 -23.83 -31.43 9.14
C THR A 19 -22.95 -31.72 7.90
N GLY A 20 -23.36 -31.21 6.74
CA GLY A 20 -22.60 -31.36 5.49
C GLY A 20 -21.22 -30.67 5.56
N PRO A 21 -20.35 -30.90 4.56
CA PRO A 21 -19.05 -30.24 4.50
C PRO A 21 -19.23 -28.71 4.52
N THR A 22 -18.37 -28.03 5.27
CA THR A 22 -18.31 -26.56 5.25
C THR A 22 -17.99 -26.09 3.84
N GLY A 23 -18.82 -25.20 3.28
CA GLY A 23 -18.61 -24.62 1.96
C GLY A 23 -17.30 -23.84 1.86
N PRO A 24 -16.89 -23.41 0.65
CA PRO A 24 -15.69 -22.61 0.49
C PRO A 24 -15.78 -21.36 1.36
N SER A 25 -14.74 -21.12 2.16
CA SER A 25 -14.63 -19.91 2.96
C SER A 25 -14.54 -18.72 1.99
N GLY A 26 -15.56 -17.85 1.98
CA GLY A 26 -15.49 -16.57 1.25
C GLY A 26 -14.37 -15.69 1.78
N ASP A 27 -14.04 -14.60 1.07
CA ASP A 27 -13.00 -13.66 1.50
C ASP A 27 -13.29 -13.18 2.93
N PRO A 28 -12.45 -13.56 3.93
CA PRO A 28 -12.75 -13.28 5.33
C PRO A 28 -12.69 -11.79 5.69
N PHE A 29 -12.27 -10.94 4.74
CA PHE A 29 -12.04 -9.51 4.90
C PHE A 29 -12.74 -8.69 3.80
N GLY A 30 -14.05 -8.91 3.60
CA GLY A 30 -14.90 -8.27 2.59
C GLY A 30 -15.04 -6.74 2.73
N GLY A 31 -13.93 -6.00 2.61
CA GLY A 31 -13.83 -4.56 2.81
C GLY A 31 -13.79 -4.16 4.29
N GLY A 32 -13.09 -3.08 4.61
CA GLY A 32 -13.02 -2.58 5.98
C GLY A 32 -12.26 -1.26 6.08
N THR A 33 -12.56 -0.49 7.14
CA THR A 33 -11.77 0.67 7.54
C THR A 33 -10.87 0.27 8.70
N PHE A 34 -9.58 0.49 8.56
CA PHE A 34 -8.60 0.26 9.62
C PHE A 34 -8.19 1.62 10.20
N SER A 35 -8.34 1.80 11.51
CA SER A 35 -7.85 2.97 12.22
C SER A 35 -6.49 2.64 12.83
N GLY A 36 -5.40 3.00 12.16
CA GLY A 36 -4.03 2.75 12.62
C GLY A 36 -3.04 2.47 11.49
N SER A 37 -1.83 2.05 11.88
CA SER A 37 -0.80 1.64 10.93
C SER A 37 -1.02 0.19 10.48
N ILE A 38 -0.89 -0.06 9.18
CA ILE A 38 -0.92 -1.40 8.60
C ILE A 38 0.49 -1.75 8.13
N THR A 39 0.99 -2.92 8.49
CA THR A 39 2.22 -3.50 7.94
C THR A 39 1.87 -4.81 7.23
N VAL A 40 2.27 -4.93 5.97
CA VAL A 40 1.97 -6.10 5.13
C VAL A 40 3.28 -6.77 4.74
N ASN A 41 3.42 -8.06 5.05
CA ASN A 41 4.56 -8.89 4.65
C ASN A 41 4.29 -9.50 3.26
N GLY A 42 4.20 -8.64 2.25
CA GLY A 42 3.92 -9.05 0.87
C GLY A 42 3.51 -7.89 -0.03
N THR A 43 2.92 -8.22 -1.16
CA THR A 43 2.47 -7.22 -2.14
C THR A 43 1.12 -6.65 -1.77
N VAL A 44 1.00 -5.32 -1.78
CA VAL A 44 -0.28 -4.61 -1.69
C VAL A 44 -0.68 -4.16 -3.09
N THR A 45 -1.82 -4.64 -3.57
CA THR A 45 -2.44 -4.20 -4.83
C THR A 45 -3.74 -3.48 -4.49
N ALA A 46 -3.89 -2.25 -4.99
CA ALA A 46 -5.08 -1.44 -4.82
C ALA A 46 -5.49 -0.81 -6.15
N THR A 47 -6.77 -0.50 -6.31
CA THR A 47 -7.27 0.26 -7.47
C THR A 47 -6.78 1.70 -7.46
N SER A 48 -6.53 2.27 -6.28
CA SER A 48 -5.96 3.61 -6.09
C SER A 48 -5.26 3.71 -4.74
N PHE A 49 -4.14 4.45 -4.71
CA PHE A 49 -3.47 4.89 -3.49
C PHE A 49 -3.64 6.41 -3.38
N THR A 50 -4.42 6.87 -2.41
CA THR A 50 -4.65 8.30 -2.14
C THR A 50 -4.17 8.63 -0.73
N ALA A 51 -3.35 9.68 -0.60
CA ALA A 51 -2.82 10.15 0.68
C ALA A 51 -3.40 11.53 1.03
N THR A 52 -3.69 11.74 2.32
CA THR A 52 -4.10 13.06 2.84
C THR A 52 -3.03 14.10 2.49
N SER A 53 -3.41 15.15 1.77
CA SER A 53 -2.48 16.14 1.25
C SER A 53 -2.98 17.59 1.29
N ASP A 54 -4.09 17.83 1.99
CA ASP A 54 -4.68 19.15 2.21
C ASP A 54 -3.66 20.11 2.86
N VAL A 55 -3.76 21.41 2.55
CA VAL A 55 -2.91 22.45 3.15
C VAL A 55 -3.17 22.58 4.65
N ASP A 56 -4.41 22.42 5.10
CA ASP A 56 -4.77 22.51 6.52
C ASP A 56 -4.28 21.31 7.33
N ALA A 57 -3.99 20.20 6.64
CA ALA A 57 -3.35 19.03 7.25
C ALA A 57 -1.82 19.17 7.36
N LYS A 58 -1.23 20.27 6.89
CA LYS A 58 0.23 20.49 6.83
C LYS A 58 0.63 21.76 7.57
N SER A 59 1.82 21.75 8.15
CA SER A 59 2.44 22.91 8.78
C SER A 59 3.93 22.96 8.45
N ASN A 60 4.59 24.10 8.71
CA ASN A 60 6.03 24.31 8.47
C ASN A 60 6.46 23.99 7.03
N LEU A 61 5.67 24.43 6.05
CA LEU A 61 5.92 24.16 4.62
C LEU A 61 7.25 24.78 4.17
N GLN A 62 8.20 23.92 3.81
CA GLN A 62 9.48 24.31 3.22
C GLN A 62 9.54 23.82 1.78
N ARG A 63 9.94 24.71 0.87
CA ARG A 63 10.12 24.33 -0.54
C ARG A 63 11.41 23.52 -0.67
N THR A 64 11.36 22.41 -1.42
CA THR A 64 12.57 21.66 -1.78
C THR A 64 13.44 22.50 -2.71
N THR A 65 14.63 22.85 -2.24
CA THR A 65 15.67 23.53 -3.01
C THR A 65 16.76 22.55 -3.43
N ASP A 66 17.57 22.99 -4.40
CA ASP A 66 18.70 22.24 -4.97
C ASP A 66 18.26 20.87 -5.49
N ALA A 67 17.01 20.82 -5.96
CA ALA A 67 16.33 19.58 -6.28
C ALA A 67 16.99 18.88 -7.46
N LEU A 68 17.45 19.63 -8.46
CA LEU A 68 18.16 19.10 -9.62
C LEU A 68 19.49 18.46 -9.20
N GLU A 69 20.26 19.10 -8.32
CA GLU A 69 21.53 18.56 -7.83
C GLU A 69 21.31 17.33 -6.94
N LYS A 70 20.29 17.36 -6.07
CA LYS A 70 19.88 16.20 -5.28
C LYS A 70 19.47 15.00 -6.14
N VAL A 71 18.70 15.21 -7.21
CA VAL A 71 18.37 14.14 -8.18
C VAL A 71 19.61 13.63 -8.90
N ARG A 72 20.54 14.51 -9.28
CA ARG A 72 21.82 14.10 -9.92
C ARG A 72 22.69 13.24 -9.03
N ALA A 73 22.60 13.41 -7.71
CA ALA A 73 23.32 12.59 -6.74
C ALA A 73 22.70 11.20 -6.51
N LEU A 74 21.48 10.95 -7.01
CA LEU A 74 20.80 9.67 -6.91
C LEU A 74 21.04 8.80 -8.13
N ASN A 75 21.06 7.49 -7.92
CA ASN A 75 21.13 6.51 -8.99
C ASN A 75 19.88 5.62 -9.00
N GLY A 76 19.38 5.35 -10.22
CA GLY A 76 18.39 4.32 -10.46
C GLY A 76 19.06 2.96 -10.64
N TYR A 77 18.53 1.93 -9.97
CA TYR A 77 19.06 0.58 -10.04
C TYR A 77 18.01 -0.39 -10.54
N THR A 78 18.45 -1.43 -11.26
CA THR A 78 17.71 -2.69 -11.34
C THR A 78 18.41 -3.72 -10.46
N TYR A 79 17.66 -4.46 -9.66
CA TYR A 79 18.19 -5.39 -8.67
C TYR A 79 17.25 -6.57 -8.48
N THR A 80 17.76 -7.64 -7.87
CA THR A 80 16.96 -8.81 -7.50
C THR A 80 16.68 -8.77 -6.00
N MET A 81 15.41 -8.89 -5.61
CA MET A 81 15.05 -8.96 -4.20
C MET A 81 15.42 -10.33 -3.61
N LYS A 82 16.01 -10.32 -2.41
CA LYS A 82 16.47 -11.55 -1.76
C LYS A 82 15.33 -12.47 -1.30
N HIS A 83 14.14 -11.92 -1.05
CA HIS A 83 13.03 -12.67 -0.46
C HIS A 83 12.24 -13.50 -1.48
N ASP A 84 12.21 -13.10 -2.74
CA ASP A 84 11.43 -13.75 -3.81
C ASP A 84 12.25 -14.06 -5.08
N GLY A 85 13.49 -13.58 -5.18
CA GLY A 85 14.34 -13.77 -6.35
C GLY A 85 13.88 -13.01 -7.61
N GLN A 86 12.89 -12.12 -7.49
CA GLN A 86 12.34 -11.37 -8.62
C GLN A 86 13.15 -10.10 -8.89
N ARG A 87 13.13 -9.64 -10.15
CA ARG A 87 13.84 -8.44 -10.60
C ARG A 87 12.95 -7.21 -10.46
N TYR A 88 13.49 -6.17 -9.84
CA TYR A 88 12.84 -4.88 -9.58
C TYR A 88 13.69 -3.72 -10.10
N GLY A 89 13.04 -2.57 -10.25
CA GLY A 89 13.70 -1.28 -10.48
C GLY A 89 13.37 -0.31 -9.34
N GLY A 90 14.32 0.53 -8.94
CA GLY A 90 14.07 1.52 -7.89
C GLY A 90 15.32 2.26 -7.42
N LEU A 91 15.18 2.88 -6.25
CA LEU A 91 16.22 3.65 -5.58
C LEU A 91 16.74 2.88 -4.36
N ILE A 92 17.96 3.21 -3.93
CA ILE A 92 18.52 2.72 -2.67
C ILE A 92 18.21 3.71 -1.55
N ALA A 93 17.54 3.25 -0.49
CA ALA A 93 17.09 4.12 0.61
C ALA A 93 18.24 4.91 1.27
N GLN A 94 19.42 4.33 1.37
CA GLN A 94 20.63 4.96 1.91
C GLN A 94 21.16 6.12 1.04
N GLU A 95 20.94 6.07 -0.27
CA GLU A 95 21.26 7.19 -1.15
C GLU A 95 20.23 8.30 -1.01
N VAL A 96 18.94 7.92 -0.98
CA VAL A 96 17.85 8.88 -0.79
C VAL A 96 17.96 9.59 0.55
N GLU A 97 18.33 8.89 1.63
CA GLU A 97 18.50 9.47 2.96
C GLU A 97 19.48 10.64 2.98
N ARG A 98 20.52 10.62 2.13
CA ARG A 98 21.53 11.69 2.06
C ARG A 98 21.00 12.97 1.42
N VAL A 99 19.95 12.89 0.60
CA VAL A 99 19.44 14.03 -0.19
C VAL A 99 18.01 14.45 0.16
N LEU A 100 17.20 13.51 0.65
CA LEU A 100 15.80 13.66 1.04
C LEU A 100 15.47 12.68 2.19
N PRO A 101 15.98 12.94 3.40
CA PRO A 101 15.81 12.05 4.56
C PRO A 101 14.34 11.84 4.93
N GLU A 102 13.46 12.79 4.63
CA GLU A 102 12.02 12.72 4.93
C GLU A 102 11.31 11.59 4.17
N ALA A 103 11.89 11.14 3.05
CA ALA A 103 11.38 10.02 2.27
C ALA A 103 11.74 8.66 2.87
N VAL A 104 12.64 8.58 3.86
CA VAL A 104 13.12 7.31 4.40
C VAL A 104 12.47 7.04 5.76
N LYS A 105 11.93 5.83 5.92
CA LYS A 105 11.43 5.31 7.20
C LYS A 105 12.34 4.19 7.68
N VAL A 106 12.57 4.12 8.98
CA VAL A 106 13.37 3.06 9.60
C VAL A 106 12.45 2.22 10.48
N SER A 107 12.45 0.91 10.28
CA SER A 107 11.73 -0.04 11.13
C SER A 107 12.52 -1.34 11.24
N ASN A 108 12.67 -1.86 12.47
CA ASN A 108 13.41 -3.10 12.77
C ASN A 108 14.80 -3.18 12.10
N GLY A 109 15.55 -2.06 12.11
CA GLY A 109 16.88 -1.98 11.49
C GLY A 109 16.89 -1.93 9.96
N SER A 110 15.72 -2.01 9.31
CA SER A 110 15.56 -1.91 7.86
C SER A 110 15.11 -0.50 7.45
N LYS A 111 15.58 -0.05 6.29
CA LYS A 111 15.18 1.22 5.68
C LYS A 111 14.14 0.99 4.59
N TYR A 112 13.09 1.79 4.61
CA TYR A 112 11.98 1.78 3.69
C TYR A 112 11.87 3.14 3.03
N LEU A 113 11.40 3.15 1.79
CA LEU A 113 11.27 4.37 1.00
C LEU A 113 9.80 4.72 0.80
N ASP A 114 9.41 5.92 1.19
CA ASP A 114 8.18 6.57 0.75
C ASP A 114 8.42 7.15 -0.65
N TYR A 115 8.01 6.39 -1.67
CA TYR A 115 8.11 6.84 -3.05
C TYR A 115 7.28 8.10 -3.34
N ASN A 116 6.19 8.36 -2.61
CA ASN A 116 5.41 9.59 -2.82
C ASN A 116 6.21 10.84 -2.43
N ALA A 117 7.03 10.75 -1.38
CA ALA A 117 7.90 11.85 -0.97
C ALA A 117 8.90 12.25 -2.07
N THR A 118 9.37 11.28 -2.88
CA THR A 118 10.30 11.56 -4.00
C THR A 118 9.69 12.44 -5.08
N ILE A 119 8.37 12.48 -5.21
CA ILE A 119 7.67 13.30 -6.21
C ILE A 119 7.95 14.79 -5.96
N ALA A 120 8.01 15.23 -4.69
CA ALA A 120 8.33 16.61 -4.35
C ALA A 120 9.70 17.03 -4.87
N LEU A 121 10.67 16.13 -4.80
CA LEU A 121 12.01 16.33 -5.32
C LEU A 121 12.01 16.40 -6.86
N LEU A 122 11.33 15.46 -7.52
CA LEU A 122 11.24 15.42 -8.99
C LEU A 122 10.56 16.66 -9.57
N VAL A 123 9.47 17.13 -8.96
CA VAL A 123 8.75 18.34 -9.41
C VAL A 123 9.66 19.57 -9.37
N ASN A 124 10.41 19.77 -8.29
CA ASN A 124 11.30 20.92 -8.18
C ASN A 124 12.53 20.78 -9.09
N ALA A 125 13.06 19.56 -9.29
CA ALA A 125 14.14 19.32 -10.23
C ALA A 125 13.77 19.69 -11.67
N VAL A 126 12.54 19.33 -12.11
CA VAL A 126 12.03 19.73 -13.44
C VAL A 126 11.89 21.26 -13.53
N LYS A 127 11.36 21.92 -12.51
CA LYS A 127 11.25 23.40 -12.48
C LYS A 127 12.62 24.08 -12.57
N GLU A 128 13.60 23.59 -11.83
CA GLU A 128 14.98 24.10 -11.87
C GLU A 128 15.63 23.85 -13.23
N LEU A 129 15.45 22.66 -13.81
CA LEU A 129 15.93 22.34 -15.16
C LEU A 129 15.30 23.26 -16.21
N SER A 130 13.99 23.45 -16.19
CA SER A 130 13.30 24.36 -17.12
C SER A 130 13.77 25.80 -16.96
N LYS A 131 14.05 26.27 -15.74
CA LYS A 131 14.61 27.60 -15.50
C LYS A 131 16.01 27.75 -16.11
N ARG A 132 16.84 26.72 -16.03
CA ARG A 132 18.18 26.72 -16.65
C ARG A 132 18.11 26.78 -18.17
N LEU A 133 17.21 26.00 -18.78
CA LEU A 133 17.05 25.97 -20.24
C LEU A 133 16.65 27.34 -20.79
N LYS A 134 15.65 28.00 -20.18
CA LYS A 134 15.24 29.36 -20.58
C LYS A 134 16.38 30.37 -20.60
N LYS A 135 17.30 30.28 -19.62
CA LYS A 135 18.49 31.15 -19.56
C LYS A 135 19.45 30.97 -20.75
N PHE A 136 19.45 29.80 -21.39
CA PHE A 136 20.28 29.52 -22.57
C PHE A 136 19.55 29.78 -23.89
N GLU A 137 18.23 29.95 -23.87
CA GLU A 137 17.40 30.27 -25.03
C GLU A 137 17.24 31.80 -25.25
N GLU A 138 17.60 32.60 -24.24
CA GLU A 138 17.70 34.08 -24.28
C GLU A 138 19.08 34.54 -24.75
#